data_AF-A0A699U8Z3-F1
#
_entry.id   AF-A0A699U8Z3-F1
#
_cell.length_a   1.000
_cell.length_b   1.000
_cell.length_c   1.000
_cell.angle_alpha   90.00
_cell.angle_beta   90.00
_cell.angle_gamma   90.00
#
_symmetry.space_group_name_H-M   'P 1'
#
loop_
_entity.id
_entity.type
_entity.pdbx_description
1 polymer ?
#
loop_
_entity_poly.entity_id
_entity_poly.type
_entity_poly.pdbx_seq_one_letter_code
_entity_poly.pdbx_strand_id
1 'polypeptide(L)'
;LVPCILLLVGLMFIPESPRWLAKVGREKEFEYSLRKLRGAKANISAETDEIHETILTLKSLPKARLLDLIDPKYIKPVIIAVGLMVCQQS
;
A
#
# COMPACT_ATOMS: atom_id res chain seq x y z
N LEU A 1 -18.76 12.49 -13.38
CA LEU A 1 -18.08 13.62 -12.72
C LEU A 1 -18.37 13.69 -11.22
N VAL A 2 -19.65 13.70 -10.80
CA VAL A 2 -20.08 13.70 -9.39
C VAL A 2 -19.37 12.64 -8.52
N PRO A 3 -19.28 11.35 -8.90
CA PRO A 3 -18.56 10.36 -8.09
C PRO A 3 -17.06 10.63 -7.97
N CYS A 4 -16.43 11.17 -9.02
CA CYS A 4 -15.01 11.50 -9.01
C CYS A 4 -14.71 12.65 -8.04
N ILE A 5 -15.56 13.68 -8.04
CA ILE A 5 -15.41 14.82 -7.12
C ILE A 5 -15.62 14.37 -5.67
N LEU A 6 -16.62 13.54 -5.41
CA LEU A 6 -16.85 12.96 -4.08
C LEU A 6 -15.65 12.12 -3.61
N LEU A 7 -15.05 11.32 -4.48
CA LEU A 7 -13.83 10.56 -4.18
C LEU A 7 -12.64 11.49 -3.88
N LEU A 8 -12.44 12.54 -4.67
CA LEU A 8 -11.36 13.51 -4.44
C LEU A 8 -11.52 14.24 -3.10
N VAL A 9 -12.74 14.66 -2.78
CA VAL A 9 -13.04 15.29 -1.49
C VAL A 9 -12.84 14.29 -0.35
N GLY A 10 -13.31 13.05 -0.49
CA GLY A 10 -13.12 11.99 0.50
C GLY A 10 -11.63 11.66 0.73
N LEU A 11 -10.82 11.67 -0.32
CA LEU A 11 -9.39 11.40 -0.24
C LEU A 11 -8.65 12.43 0.62
N MET A 12 -9.06 13.70 0.62
CA MET A 12 -8.43 14.72 1.48
C MET A 12 -8.66 14.48 2.97
N PHE A 13 -9.71 13.74 3.35
CA PHE A 13 -9.97 13.39 4.75
C PHE A 13 -9.20 12.15 5.22
N ILE A 14 -8.86 11.26 4.29
CA ILE A 14 -8.17 10.00 4.57
C ILE A 14 -6.67 10.28 4.77
N PRO A 15 -6.05 9.86 5.89
CA PRO A 15 -4.60 9.99 6.04
C PRO A 15 -3.87 9.20 4.97
N GLU A 16 -2.71 9.70 4.56
CA GLU A 16 -1.79 8.97 3.69
C GLU A 16 -1.42 7.61 4.30
N SER A 17 -1.19 6.63 3.43
CA SER A 17 -0.94 5.24 3.85
C SER A 17 0.26 5.18 4.80
N PRO A 18 0.08 4.68 6.04
CA PRO A 18 1.17 4.61 7.01
C PRO A 18 2.32 3.74 6.49
N ARG A 19 2.03 2.64 5.81
CA ARG A 19 3.05 1.76 5.21
C ARG A 19 3.89 2.49 4.16
N TRP A 20 3.27 3.36 3.36
CA TRP A 20 4.00 4.16 2.38
C TRP A 20 4.88 5.21 3.05
N LEU A 21 4.35 5.91 4.07
CA LEU A 21 5.10 6.90 4.84
C LEU A 21 6.31 6.31 5.55
N ALA A 22 6.17 5.13 6.15
CA ALA A 22 7.28 4.40 6.75
C ALA A 22 8.30 3.93 5.68
N LYS A 23 7.84 3.49 4.50
CA LYS A 23 8.74 3.13 3.38
C LYS A 23 9.58 4.31 2.88
N VAL A 24 9.01 5.52 2.87
CA VAL A 24 9.67 6.77 2.45
C VAL A 24 10.51 7.39 3.58
N GLY A 25 10.39 6.89 4.82
CA GLY A 25 11.15 7.35 5.99
C GLY A 25 10.55 8.58 6.67
N ARG A 26 9.26 8.85 6.48
CA ARG A 26 8.53 9.96 7.12
C ARG A 26 7.87 9.51 8.44
N GLU A 27 8.70 9.24 9.44
CA GLU A 27 8.27 8.68 10.75
C GLU A 27 7.20 9.51 11.46
N LYS A 28 7.32 10.85 11.47
CA LYS A 28 6.34 11.73 12.12
C LYS A 28 4.94 11.65 11.51
N GLU A 29 4.87 11.61 10.18
CA GLU A 29 3.61 11.49 9.46
C GLU A 29 3.07 10.07 9.53
N PHE A 30 3.95 9.07 9.52
CA PHE A 30 3.62 7.68 9.74
C PHE A 30 2.90 7.48 11.09
N GLU A 31 3.48 7.95 12.19
CA GLU A 31 2.86 7.88 13.51
C GLU A 31 1.51 8.63 13.54
N TYR A 32 1.44 9.81 12.92
CA TYR A 32 0.21 10.58 12.84
C TYR A 32 -0.90 9.82 12.10
N SER A 33 -0.59 9.27 10.92
CA SER A 33 -1.53 8.45 10.14
C SER A 33 -1.96 7.21 10.90
N LEU A 34 -1.04 6.53 11.59
CA LEU A 34 -1.34 5.33 12.37
C LEU A 34 -2.27 5.65 13.56
N ARG A 35 -2.00 6.73 14.29
CA ARG A 35 -2.88 7.21 15.37
C ARG A 35 -4.23 7.68 14.88
N LYS A 36 -4.30 8.30 13.68
CA LYS A 36 -5.57 8.71 13.07
C LYS A 36 -6.42 7.52 12.66
N LEU A 37 -5.81 6.41 12.24
CA LEU A 37 -6.51 5.18 11.87
C LEU A 37 -6.91 4.31 13.07
N ARG A 38 -6.03 4.17 14.08
CA ARG A 38 -6.26 3.29 15.25
C ARG A 38 -6.98 3.99 16.41
N GLY A 39 -6.94 5.32 16.44
CA GLY A 39 -7.45 6.15 17.53
C GLY A 39 -6.32 6.81 18.34
N ALA A 40 -6.56 8.03 18.81
CA ALA A 40 -5.54 8.89 19.43
C ALA A 40 -4.88 8.33 20.71
N LYS A 41 -5.52 7.35 21.37
CA LYS A 41 -5.04 6.70 22.60
C LYS A 41 -4.66 5.23 22.40
N ALA A 42 -4.66 4.73 21.17
CA ALA A 42 -4.30 3.35 20.91
C ALA A 42 -2.78 3.14 21.06
N ASN A 43 -2.38 2.01 21.62
CA ASN A 43 -0.98 1.60 21.67
C ASN A 43 -0.50 1.23 20.27
N ILE A 44 0.24 2.15 19.64
CA ILE A 44 0.77 2.00 18.27
C ILE A 44 2.20 1.46 18.21
N SER A 45 2.87 1.28 19.37
CA SER A 45 4.28 0.84 19.43
C SER A 45 4.49 -0.50 18.73
N ALA A 46 3.66 -1.51 19.06
CA ALA A 46 3.79 -2.84 18.48
C ALA A 46 3.60 -2.86 16.96
N GLU A 47 2.60 -2.14 16.43
CA GLU A 47 2.41 -2.02 14.98
C GLU A 47 3.53 -1.22 14.30
N THR A 48 4.08 -0.23 15.00
CA THR A 48 5.21 0.56 14.49
C THR A 48 6.43 -0.32 14.29
N ASP A 49 6.76 -1.12 15.30
CA ASP A 49 7.90 -2.02 15.26
C ASP A 49 7.72 -3.10 14.18
N GLU A 50 6.53 -3.71 14.08
CA GLU A 50 6.21 -4.70 13.04
C GLU A 50 6.33 -4.13 11.62
N ILE A 51 5.83 -2.92 11.39
CA ILE A 51 5.91 -2.25 10.09
C ILE A 51 7.36 -1.91 9.76
N HIS A 52 8.14 -1.48 10.75
CA HIS A 52 9.56 -1.17 10.57
C HIS A 52 10.35 -2.43 10.19
N GLU A 53 10.15 -3.55 10.88
CA GLU A 53 10.75 -4.84 10.54
C GLU A 53 10.35 -5.31 9.13
N THR A 54 9.08 -5.14 8.76
CA THR A 54 8.58 -5.45 7.42
C THR A 54 9.29 -4.61 6.35
N ILE A 55 9.56 -3.33 6.63
CA ILE A 55 10.28 -2.46 5.68
C ILE A 55 11.77 -2.81 5.60
N LEU A 56 12.39 -3.18 6.72
CA LEU A 56 13.78 -3.63 6.73
C LEU A 56 13.96 -4.92 5.94
N THR A 57 13.07 -5.90 6.14
CA THR A 57 13.04 -7.13 5.34
C THR A 57 12.78 -6.82 3.86
N LEU A 58 11.84 -5.94 3.53
CA LEU A 58 11.60 -5.47 2.16
C LEU A 58 12.81 -4.76 1.53
N LYS A 59 13.59 -3.99 2.28
CA LYS A 59 14.82 -3.35 1.81
C LYS A 59 15.93 -4.38 1.55
N SER A 60 15.97 -5.47 2.30
CA SER A 60 16.92 -6.57 2.10
C SER A 60 16.60 -7.41 0.85
N LEU A 61 15.32 -7.44 0.46
CA LEU A 61 14.88 -8.12 -0.75
C LEU A 61 15.21 -7.29 -2.00
N PRO A 62 15.53 -7.95 -3.14
CA PRO A 62 15.68 -7.26 -4.40
C PRO A 62 14.35 -6.57 -4.75
N LYS A 63 14.43 -5.29 -5.15
CA LYS A 63 13.24 -4.55 -5.61
C LYS A 63 12.61 -5.32 -6.77
N ALA A 64 11.37 -5.75 -6.59
CA ALA A 64 10.59 -6.38 -7.65
C ALA A 64 10.57 -5.47 -8.88
N ARG A 65 11.09 -5.99 -9.99
CA ARG A 65 11.07 -5.34 -11.29
C ARG A 65 9.86 -5.80 -12.07
N LEU A 66 9.39 -4.98 -13.01
CA LEU A 66 8.30 -5.38 -13.91
C LEU A 66 8.67 -6.64 -14.72
N LEU A 67 9.96 -6.86 -14.98
CA LEU A 67 10.47 -8.05 -15.66
C LEU A 67 10.29 -9.33 -14.81
N ASP A 68 10.32 -9.22 -13.49
CA ASP A 68 10.15 -10.36 -12.58
C ASP A 68 8.72 -10.91 -12.65
N LEU A 69 7.74 -10.13 -13.12
CA LEU A 69 6.38 -10.62 -13.35
C LEU A 69 6.28 -11.57 -14.55
N ILE A 70 7.27 -11.54 -15.46
CA ILE A 70 7.36 -12.42 -16.62
C ILE A 70 7.91 -13.80 -16.23
N ASP A 71 8.54 -13.91 -15.05
CA ASP A 71 9.03 -15.19 -14.56
C ASP A 71 7.90 -16.23 -14.52
N PRO A 72 8.20 -17.51 -14.83
CA PRO A 72 7.21 -18.58 -14.90
C PRO A 72 6.46 -18.80 -13.57
N LYS A 73 7.03 -18.30 -12.46
CA LYS A 73 6.43 -18.30 -11.13
C LYS A 73 5.27 -17.30 -10.98
N TYR A 74 5.31 -16.18 -11.70
CA TYR A 74 4.37 -15.05 -11.55
C TYR A 74 3.51 -14.78 -12.80
N ILE A 75 3.86 -15.34 -13.96
CA ILE A 75 3.12 -15.09 -15.22
C ILE A 75 1.69 -15.64 -15.23
N LYS A 76 1.42 -16.76 -14.53
CA LYS A 76 0.10 -17.40 -14.50
C LYS A 76 -1.01 -16.49 -13.93
N PRO A 77 -0.86 -15.90 -12.72
CA PRO A 77 -1.86 -14.96 -12.21
C PRO A 77 -1.96 -13.69 -13.08
N VAL A 78 -0.88 -13.25 -13.72
CA VAL A 78 -0.90 -12.08 -14.63
C VAL A 78 -1.79 -12.36 -15.84
N ILE A 79 -1.64 -13.51 -16.50
CA ILE A 79 -2.47 -13.90 -17.66
C ILE A 79 -3.95 -13.99 -17.27
N ILE A 80 -4.25 -14.57 -16.11
CA ILE A 80 -5.64 -14.69 -15.62
C ILE A 80 -6.24 -13.30 -15.37
N ALA A 81 -5.52 -12.41 -14.69
CA ALA A 81 -6.00 -11.06 -14.39
C ALA A 81 -6.25 -10.23 -15.66
N VAL A 82 -5.32 -10.29 -16.62
CA VAL A 82 -5.44 -9.59 -17.91
C VAL A 82 -6.58 -10.18 -18.74
N GLY A 83 -6.66 -11.51 -18.84
CA GLY A 83 -7.75 -12.18 -19.56
C GLY A 83 -9.12 -11.84 -18.97
N LEU A 84 -9.24 -11.83 -17.65
CA LEU A 84 -10.48 -11.46 -16.97
C LEU A 84 -10.85 -9.99 -17.20
N MET A 85 -9.89 -9.05 -17.15
CA MET A 85 -10.15 -7.64 -17.48
C MET A 85 -10.62 -7.46 -18.93
N VAL A 86 -10.05 -8.20 -19.88
CA VAL A 86 -10.48 -8.16 -21.29
C VAL A 86 -11.90 -8.70 -21.43
N CYS A 87 -12.22 -9.81 -20.76
CA CYS A 87 -13.57 -10.39 -20.77
C CYS A 87 -14.62 -9.57 -19.98
N GLN A 88 -14.20 -8.74 -19.02
CA GLN A 88 -15.10 -7.87 -18.24
C GLN A 88 -15.37 -6.52 -18.92
N GLN A 89 -14.54 -6.11 -19.89
CA GLN A 89 -14.74 -4.86 -20.65
C GLN A 89 -15.61 -5.03 -21.92
N SER A 90 -16.14 -6.23 -22.17
CA SER A 90 -17.16 -6.53 -23.19
C SER A 90 -18.52 -6.76 -22.54
#